data_AF-A0AAU9Y0D9-F1
#
_entry.id   AF-A0AAU9Y0D9-F1
#
_cell.length_a   1.000
_cell.length_b   1.000
_cell.length_c   1.000
_cell.angle_alpha   90.00
_cell.angle_beta   90.00
_cell.angle_gamma   90.00
#
_symmetry.space_group_name_H-M   'P 1'
#
loop_
_entity.id
_entity.type
_entity.pdbx_description
1 polymer ?
#
loop_
_entity_poly.entity_id
_entity_poly.type
_entity_poly.pdbx_seq_one_letter_code
_entity_poly.pdbx_strand_id
1 'polypeptide(L)'
;YKNAARKVCKELTKGEGQEEDQENQLNFDLSVSFNSPENKTMARRVLKEVRSVYGKDKWTKAVIKSAVHQYWKSLRDDRTRKTNKKFEEHRSQMKQQNRLKRKLSRRLSSLEKAILSDNDKEKAREIFCSPNAIDFMSSEESDNDDPASSRGPKPRKVRKLVWEKSKLKNLKAKLDEAYLEGLSEKQRRASARLTRTEEPSVRPCPTNGPRWAIRTE
;
A
#
# COMPACT_ATOMS: atom_id res chain seq x y z
N TYR A 1 -14.04 12.81 5.03
CA TYR A 1 -13.76 14.08 4.32
C TYR A 1 -12.71 13.94 3.21
N LYS A 2 -11.50 13.39 3.44
CA LYS A 2 -10.43 13.29 2.41
C LYS A 2 -10.87 12.60 1.12
N ASN A 3 -11.53 11.44 1.22
CA ASN A 3 -12.02 10.70 0.06
C ASN A 3 -13.16 11.44 -0.67
N ALA A 4 -14.00 12.18 0.05
CA ALA A 4 -15.10 12.97 -0.51
C ALA A 4 -14.56 14.16 -1.33
N ALA A 5 -13.64 14.94 -0.76
CA ALA A 5 -12.97 16.02 -1.49
C ALA A 5 -12.20 15.50 -2.72
N ARG A 6 -11.51 14.37 -2.58
CA ARG A 6 -10.79 13.73 -3.70
C ARG A 6 -11.74 13.24 -4.79
N LYS A 7 -12.91 12.70 -4.43
CA LYS A 7 -13.93 12.24 -5.39
C LYS A 7 -14.47 13.43 -6.20
N VAL A 8 -14.90 14.48 -5.51
CA VAL A 8 -15.40 15.71 -6.16
C VAL A 8 -14.33 16.37 -7.02
N CYS A 9 -13.08 16.48 -6.55
CA CYS A 9 -11.98 16.97 -7.37
C CYS A 9 -11.79 16.15 -8.65
N LYS A 10 -11.95 14.82 -8.58
CA LYS A 10 -11.82 13.93 -9.75
C LYS A 10 -12.98 14.06 -10.71
N GLU A 11 -14.20 14.23 -10.21
CA GLU A 11 -15.40 14.43 -11.03
C GLU A 11 -15.32 15.77 -11.76
N LEU A 12 -14.91 16.84 -11.05
CA LEU A 12 -14.70 18.16 -11.66
C LEU A 12 -13.55 18.21 -12.67
N THR A 13 -12.61 17.26 -12.63
CA THR A 13 -11.47 17.19 -13.57
C THR A 13 -11.67 16.16 -14.69
N LYS A 14 -12.66 15.28 -14.58
CA LYS A 14 -13.02 14.28 -15.59
C LYS A 14 -14.27 14.73 -16.36
N GLY A 15 -14.26 15.94 -16.92
CA GLY A 15 -15.31 16.38 -17.84
C GLY A 15 -15.71 15.26 -18.79
N GLU A 16 -17.02 15.07 -18.91
CA GLU A 16 -17.70 13.95 -19.55
C GLU A 16 -17.02 13.52 -20.85
N GLY A 17 -16.90 12.21 -21.04
CA GLY A 17 -16.55 11.67 -22.35
C GLY A 17 -17.69 11.93 -23.31
N GLN A 18 -17.70 13.08 -23.94
CA GLN A 18 -18.30 13.38 -25.23
C GLN A 18 -17.55 14.59 -25.80
N GLU A 19 -17.29 14.51 -27.10
CA GLU A 19 -16.49 15.43 -27.88
C GLU A 19 -17.00 16.88 -27.77
N GLU A 20 -16.09 17.83 -28.04
CA GLU A 20 -16.31 19.30 -28.11
C GLU A 20 -16.26 20.05 -26.76
N ASP A 21 -15.02 20.40 -26.34
CA ASP A 21 -14.65 21.70 -25.72
C ASP A 21 -13.32 21.55 -24.96
N GLN A 22 -12.19 21.66 -25.68
CA GLN A 22 -10.85 21.53 -25.09
C GLN A 22 -10.46 22.71 -24.18
N GLU A 23 -11.24 23.80 -24.09
CA GLU A 23 -10.86 25.01 -23.35
C GLU A 23 -11.37 25.10 -21.89
N ASN A 24 -12.21 24.17 -21.42
CA ASN A 24 -12.78 24.26 -20.06
C ASN A 24 -12.54 23.05 -19.14
N GLN A 25 -11.48 22.27 -19.38
CA GLN A 25 -10.98 21.31 -18.38
C GLN A 25 -10.32 22.05 -17.21
N LEU A 26 -11.14 22.49 -16.26
CA LEU A 26 -10.71 23.18 -15.04
C LEU A 26 -9.94 22.23 -14.11
N ASN A 27 -8.63 22.21 -14.27
CA ASN A 27 -7.71 21.47 -13.44
C ASN A 27 -6.89 22.43 -12.55
N PHE A 28 -6.30 21.90 -11.48
CA PHE A 28 -5.31 22.65 -10.74
C PHE A 28 -4.08 22.90 -11.62
N ASP A 29 -3.60 24.14 -11.66
CA ASP A 29 -2.28 24.40 -12.20
C ASP A 29 -1.23 23.94 -11.18
N LEU A 30 -0.50 22.89 -11.56
CA LEU A 30 0.52 22.27 -10.72
C LEU A 30 1.89 22.96 -10.83
N SER A 31 2.03 23.95 -11.72
CA SER A 31 3.26 24.74 -11.89
C SER A 31 3.38 25.87 -10.86
N VAL A 32 2.24 26.48 -10.48
CA VAL A 32 2.15 27.55 -9.50
C VAL A 32 1.78 27.05 -8.11
N SER A 33 1.82 27.91 -7.09
CA SER A 33 1.48 27.52 -5.71
C SER A 33 -0.02 27.26 -5.53
N PHE A 34 -0.41 26.48 -4.51
CA PHE A 34 -1.82 26.29 -4.13
C PHE A 34 -2.54 27.60 -3.79
N ASN A 35 -1.78 28.60 -3.34
CA ASN A 35 -2.32 29.90 -2.96
C ASN A 35 -2.42 30.90 -4.12
N SER A 36 -2.10 30.48 -5.35
CA SER A 36 -2.30 31.29 -6.54
C SER A 36 -3.80 31.59 -6.76
N PRO A 37 -4.16 32.69 -7.45
CA PRO A 37 -5.56 33.03 -7.73
C PRO A 37 -6.34 31.89 -8.41
N GLU A 38 -5.71 31.20 -9.35
CA GLU A 38 -6.27 30.11 -10.16
C GLU A 38 -6.59 28.90 -9.27
N ASN A 39 -5.61 28.44 -8.50
CA ASN A 39 -5.76 27.28 -7.61
C ASN A 39 -6.72 27.56 -6.44
N LYS A 40 -6.75 28.80 -5.92
CA LYS A 40 -7.75 29.23 -4.93
C LYS A 40 -9.16 29.18 -5.50
N THR A 41 -9.36 29.61 -6.74
CA THR A 41 -10.66 29.57 -7.42
C THR A 41 -11.14 28.12 -7.57
N MET A 42 -10.27 27.23 -8.03
CA MET A 42 -10.58 25.80 -8.12
C MET A 42 -10.90 25.19 -6.74
N ALA A 43 -10.13 25.52 -5.70
CA ALA A 43 -10.38 25.03 -4.35
C ALA A 43 -11.72 25.51 -3.75
N ARG A 44 -12.14 26.75 -4.05
CA ARG A 44 -13.47 27.25 -3.66
C ARG A 44 -14.59 26.50 -4.37
N ARG A 45 -14.41 26.17 -5.66
CA ARG A 45 -15.38 25.39 -6.43
C ARG A 45 -15.55 23.99 -5.85
N VAL A 46 -14.44 23.28 -5.60
CA VAL A 46 -14.47 21.97 -4.94
C VAL A 46 -15.16 22.05 -3.57
N LEU A 47 -14.89 23.09 -2.78
CA LEU A 47 -15.54 23.31 -1.50
C LEU A 47 -17.07 23.47 -1.64
N LYS A 48 -17.54 24.22 -2.65
CA LYS A 48 -18.96 24.41 -2.94
C LYS A 48 -19.62 23.07 -3.29
N GLU A 49 -19.01 22.30 -4.18
CA GLU A 49 -19.53 21.00 -4.62
C GLU A 49 -19.55 19.95 -3.51
N VAL A 50 -18.47 19.83 -2.72
CA VAL A 50 -18.45 18.91 -1.57
C VAL A 50 -19.58 19.22 -0.60
N ARG A 51 -19.88 20.50 -0.37
CA ARG A 51 -20.97 20.92 0.51
C ARG A 51 -22.36 20.71 -0.09
N SER A 52 -22.49 20.78 -1.41
CA SER A 52 -23.73 20.46 -2.13
C SER A 52 -24.02 18.96 -2.03
N VAL A 53 -23.05 18.11 -2.34
CA VAL A 53 -23.22 16.64 -2.38
C VAL A 53 -23.35 16.01 -0.98
N TYR A 54 -22.58 16.50 0.01
CA TYR A 54 -22.47 15.86 1.32
C TYR A 54 -23.12 16.64 2.47
N GLY A 55 -23.73 17.79 2.19
CA GLY A 55 -24.33 18.68 3.17
C GLY A 55 -23.33 19.66 3.80
N LYS A 56 -23.84 20.82 4.26
CA LYS A 56 -23.03 21.93 4.80
C LYS A 56 -22.48 21.66 6.21
N ASP A 57 -23.18 20.83 6.99
CA ASP A 57 -22.92 20.66 8.43
C ASP A 57 -21.99 19.48 8.72
N LYS A 58 -21.78 18.61 7.73
CA LYS A 58 -20.97 17.40 7.90
C LYS A 58 -19.50 17.71 8.17
N TRP A 59 -18.93 18.74 7.52
CA TRP A 59 -17.54 19.15 7.70
C TRP A 59 -17.35 20.67 7.58
N THR A 60 -16.46 21.22 8.40
CA THR A 60 -16.10 22.63 8.36
C THR A 60 -15.37 23.00 7.06
N LYS A 61 -15.46 24.29 6.66
CA LYS A 61 -14.76 24.80 5.46
C LYS A 61 -13.25 24.51 5.53
N ALA A 62 -12.64 24.66 6.70
CA ALA A 62 -11.23 24.42 6.93
C ALA A 62 -10.82 22.96 6.67
N VAL A 63 -11.62 22.00 7.14
CA VAL A 63 -11.36 20.56 6.94
C VAL A 63 -11.42 20.19 5.46
N ILE A 64 -12.42 20.70 4.73
CA ILE A 64 -12.53 20.45 3.29
C ILE A 64 -11.36 21.12 2.55
N LYS A 65 -11.05 22.39 2.85
CA LYS A 65 -9.92 23.11 2.23
C LYS A 65 -8.58 22.40 2.47
N SER A 66 -8.35 21.88 3.68
CA SER A 66 -7.16 21.08 4.01
C SER A 66 -7.08 19.80 3.17
N ALA A 67 -8.20 19.08 3.00
CA ALA A 67 -8.23 17.92 2.12
C ALA A 67 -7.99 18.26 0.64
N VAL A 68 -8.51 19.39 0.15
CA VAL A 68 -8.25 19.87 -1.21
C VAL A 68 -6.77 20.22 -1.39
N HIS A 69 -6.17 20.93 -0.43
CA HIS A 69 -4.74 21.24 -0.45
C HIS A 69 -3.89 19.95 -0.44
N GLN A 70 -4.24 18.97 0.41
CA GLN A 70 -3.56 17.69 0.45
C GLN A 70 -3.66 16.94 -0.91
N TYR A 71 -4.81 17.03 -1.59
CA TYR A 71 -4.98 16.45 -2.92
C TYR A 71 -4.12 17.15 -3.97
N TRP A 72 -4.13 18.48 -4.00
CA TRP A 72 -3.26 19.27 -4.89
C TRP A 72 -1.78 18.93 -4.69
N LYS A 73 -1.32 18.86 -3.42
CA LYS A 73 0.06 18.48 -3.09
C LYS A 73 0.40 17.10 -3.64
N SER A 74 -0.51 16.13 -3.49
CA SER A 74 -0.34 14.79 -4.07
C SER A 74 -0.21 14.82 -5.59
N LEU A 75 -1.02 15.63 -6.29
CA LEU A 75 -0.93 15.77 -7.75
C LEU A 75 0.38 16.41 -8.19
N ARG A 76 0.82 17.46 -7.50
CA ARG A 76 2.09 18.14 -7.75
C ARG A 76 3.26 17.20 -7.54
N ASP A 77 3.28 16.49 -6.42
CA ASP A 77 4.34 15.51 -6.12
C ASP A 77 4.40 14.41 -7.19
N ASP A 78 3.25 13.93 -7.69
CA ASP A 78 3.18 12.96 -8.77
C ASP A 78 3.72 13.52 -10.09
N ARG A 79 3.40 14.78 -10.45
CA ARG A 79 3.96 15.46 -11.62
C ARG A 79 5.49 15.58 -11.51
N THR A 80 6.00 16.00 -10.36
CA THR A 80 7.44 16.10 -10.11
C THR A 80 8.13 14.74 -10.24
N ARG A 81 7.55 13.67 -9.67
CA ARG A 81 8.11 12.30 -9.79
C ARG A 81 8.10 11.79 -11.24
N LYS A 82 7.06 12.10 -12.01
CA LYS A 82 7.00 11.75 -13.44
C LYS A 82 8.06 12.47 -14.25
N THR A 83 8.22 13.77 -14.02
CA THR A 83 9.24 14.60 -14.66
C THR A 83 10.65 14.07 -14.34
N ASN A 84 10.88 13.66 -13.09
CA ASN A 84 12.15 13.10 -12.64
C ASN A 84 12.34 11.61 -12.99
N LYS A 85 11.46 10.99 -13.78
CA LYS A 85 11.46 9.55 -14.13
C LYS A 85 11.45 8.56 -12.94
N LYS A 86 11.19 9.02 -11.71
CA LYS A 86 11.13 8.21 -10.47
C LYS A 86 9.73 7.72 -10.10
N PHE A 87 8.72 8.02 -10.90
CA PHE A 87 7.32 7.71 -10.58
C PHE A 87 7.06 6.21 -10.48
N GLU A 88 7.49 5.42 -11.47
CA GLU A 88 7.24 3.98 -11.47
C GLU A 88 8.07 3.25 -10.40
N GLU A 89 9.30 3.68 -10.14
CA GLU A 89 10.11 3.17 -9.02
C GLU A 89 9.40 3.39 -7.68
N HIS A 90 8.97 4.63 -7.41
CA HIS A 90 8.24 4.96 -6.18
C HIS A 90 6.95 4.16 -6.06
N ARG A 91 6.18 4.03 -7.15
CA ARG A 91 4.95 3.24 -7.19
C ARG A 91 5.21 1.77 -6.90
N SER A 92 6.27 1.20 -7.47
CA SER A 92 6.70 -0.18 -7.23
C SER A 92 7.10 -0.39 -5.77
N GLN A 93 7.93 0.50 -5.22
CA GLN A 93 8.34 0.48 -3.81
C GLN A 93 7.14 0.59 -2.86
N MET A 94 6.21 1.51 -3.10
CA MET A 94 5.00 1.66 -2.29
C MET A 94 4.11 0.42 -2.34
N LYS A 95 3.97 -0.21 -3.52
CA LYS A 95 3.25 -1.48 -3.64
C LYS A 95 3.94 -2.57 -2.81
N GLN A 96 5.27 -2.68 -2.88
CA GLN A 96 6.05 -3.65 -2.11
C GLN A 96 5.91 -3.42 -0.60
N GLN A 97 6.08 -2.19 -0.13
CA GLN A 97 5.94 -1.83 1.27
C GLN A 97 4.54 -2.14 1.80
N ASN A 98 3.49 -1.80 1.05
CA ASN A 98 2.12 -2.13 1.43
C ASN A 98 1.86 -3.65 1.46
N ARG A 99 2.49 -4.44 0.59
CA ARG A 99 2.42 -5.91 0.65
C ARG A 99 3.03 -6.43 1.96
N LEU A 100 4.22 -5.95 2.33
CA LEU A 100 4.88 -6.36 3.57
C LEU A 100 4.05 -5.99 4.79
N LYS A 101 3.49 -4.77 4.84
CA LYS A 101 2.59 -4.33 5.92
C LYS A 101 1.35 -5.22 6.05
N ARG A 102 0.71 -5.57 4.92
CA ARG A 102 -0.44 -6.48 4.93
C ARG A 102 -0.04 -7.88 5.40
N LYS A 103 1.11 -8.39 4.97
CA LYS A 103 1.65 -9.68 5.44
C LYS A 103 1.87 -9.67 6.96
N LEU A 104 2.51 -8.62 7.48
CA LEU A 104 2.72 -8.46 8.91
C LEU A 104 1.38 -8.45 9.67
N SER A 105 0.42 -7.65 9.22
CA SER A 105 -0.92 -7.58 9.82
C SER A 105 -1.64 -8.93 9.82
N ARG A 106 -1.56 -9.70 8.72
CA ARG A 106 -2.11 -11.06 8.65
C ARG A 106 -1.47 -11.99 9.69
N ARG A 107 -0.14 -12.00 9.78
CA ARG A 107 0.59 -12.84 10.74
C ARG A 107 0.26 -12.48 12.19
N LEU A 108 0.17 -11.19 12.51
CA LEU A 108 -0.28 -10.72 13.82
C LEU A 108 -1.71 -11.18 14.13
N SER A 109 -2.62 -11.08 13.15
CA SER A 109 -4.01 -11.53 13.34
C SER A 109 -4.16 -13.06 13.51
N SER A 110 -3.24 -13.83 12.92
CA SER A 110 -3.22 -15.29 13.04
C SER A 110 -2.49 -15.78 14.27
N LEU A 111 -1.66 -14.95 14.91
CA LEU A 111 -0.78 -15.36 16.00
C LEU A 111 -1.53 -15.95 17.19
N GLU A 112 -2.66 -15.35 17.54
CA GLU A 112 -3.49 -15.83 18.65
C GLU A 112 -4.27 -17.10 18.30
N LYS A 113 -4.59 -17.30 17.00
CA LYS A 113 -5.38 -18.43 16.50
C LYS A 113 -4.53 -19.64 16.15
N ALA A 114 -3.25 -19.44 15.87
CA ALA A 114 -2.36 -20.48 15.43
C ALA A 114 -2.06 -21.47 16.57
N ILE A 115 -2.03 -22.75 16.23
CA ILE A 115 -1.61 -23.83 17.12
C ILE A 115 -0.08 -23.79 17.23
N LEU A 116 0.40 -22.98 18.17
CA LEU A 116 1.81 -22.75 18.47
C LEU A 116 2.02 -22.89 19.99
N SER A 117 3.21 -23.33 20.39
CA SER A 117 3.60 -23.29 21.80
C SER A 117 3.76 -21.86 22.28
N ASP A 118 3.64 -21.63 23.58
CA ASP A 118 3.73 -20.28 24.16
C ASP A 118 5.10 -19.63 23.89
N ASN A 119 6.18 -20.39 23.98
CA ASN A 119 7.54 -19.95 23.60
C ASN A 119 7.60 -19.51 22.12
N ASP A 120 6.92 -20.23 21.23
CA ASP A 120 6.87 -19.88 19.81
C ASP A 120 6.03 -18.62 19.57
N LYS A 121 4.95 -18.43 20.33
CA LYS A 121 4.15 -17.20 20.30
C LYS A 121 4.95 -16.01 20.82
N GLU A 122 5.68 -16.17 21.91
CA GLU A 122 6.54 -15.12 22.47
C GLU A 122 7.62 -14.68 21.48
N LYS A 123 8.35 -15.63 20.89
CA LYS A 123 9.31 -15.38 19.80
C LYS A 123 8.67 -14.68 18.60
N ALA A 124 7.47 -15.08 18.21
CA ALA A 124 6.74 -14.39 17.15
C ALA A 124 6.37 -12.95 17.53
N ARG A 125 5.95 -12.69 18.78
CA ARG A 125 5.67 -11.32 19.27
C ARG A 125 6.93 -10.46 19.28
N GLU A 126 8.06 -10.99 19.74
CA GLU A 126 9.36 -10.31 19.73
C GLU A 126 9.70 -9.76 18.33
N ILE A 127 9.44 -10.54 17.27
CA ILE A 127 9.72 -10.14 15.89
C ILE A 127 8.60 -9.30 15.26
N PHE A 128 7.34 -9.69 15.41
CA PHE A 128 6.24 -9.08 14.65
C PHE A 128 5.67 -7.82 15.31
N CYS A 129 5.93 -7.60 16.59
CA CYS A 129 5.59 -6.37 17.29
C CYS A 129 6.77 -5.38 17.37
N SER A 130 7.96 -5.74 16.87
CA SER A 130 9.12 -4.84 16.90
C SER A 130 8.96 -3.65 15.93
N PRO A 131 9.65 -2.53 16.19
CA PRO A 131 9.64 -1.37 15.27
C PRO A 131 10.13 -1.70 13.86
N ASN A 132 11.02 -2.69 13.72
CA ASN A 132 11.60 -3.16 12.46
C ASN A 132 10.96 -4.47 11.95
N ALA A 133 9.74 -4.81 12.40
CA ALA A 133 9.05 -6.04 12.01
C ALA A 133 8.93 -6.27 10.50
N ILE A 134 8.88 -5.19 9.70
CA ILE A 134 8.83 -5.24 8.23
C ILE A 134 10.10 -5.89 7.64
N ASP A 135 11.26 -5.66 8.26
CA ASP A 135 12.54 -6.19 7.78
C ASP A 135 12.58 -7.70 7.94
N PHE A 136 11.92 -8.23 8.97
CA PHE A 136 11.74 -9.66 9.17
C PHE A 136 10.68 -10.29 8.26
N MET A 137 9.97 -9.58 7.38
CA MET A 137 8.99 -10.23 6.50
C MET A 137 9.66 -11.09 5.43
N SER A 138 8.97 -12.11 4.91
CA SER A 138 9.50 -12.88 3.76
C SER A 138 9.52 -12.02 2.50
N SER A 139 10.51 -12.22 1.62
CA SER A 139 10.55 -11.56 0.31
C SER A 139 9.28 -11.91 -0.50
N GLU A 140 8.74 -10.95 -1.25
CA GLU A 140 7.57 -11.15 -2.10
C GLU A 140 7.77 -10.31 -3.36
N GLU A 141 8.27 -10.96 -4.40
CA GLU A 141 8.56 -10.34 -5.68
C GLU A 141 7.48 -10.76 -6.68
N SER A 142 7.00 -9.77 -7.44
CA SER A 142 6.07 -10.06 -8.53
C SER A 142 6.87 -10.77 -9.60
N ASP A 143 6.38 -11.92 -10.04
CA ASP A 143 6.91 -12.52 -11.26
C ASP A 143 6.54 -11.60 -12.41
N ASN A 144 7.53 -10.97 -13.04
CA ASN A 144 7.28 -10.12 -14.21
C ASN A 144 7.18 -10.96 -15.49
N ASP A 145 7.62 -12.22 -15.44
CA ASP A 145 7.78 -13.10 -16.59
C ASP A 145 6.51 -13.89 -16.94
N ASP A 146 5.38 -13.64 -16.27
CA ASP A 146 4.13 -14.34 -16.55
C ASP A 146 3.22 -13.46 -17.44
N PRO A 147 3.20 -13.68 -18.77
CA PRO A 147 2.39 -12.92 -19.69
C PRO A 147 0.91 -13.24 -19.44
N ALA A 148 0.23 -12.29 -18.79
CA ALA A 148 -1.17 -11.99 -19.02
C ALA A 148 -2.13 -13.18 -19.30
N SER A 149 -2.26 -14.16 -18.41
CA SER A 149 -3.33 -15.16 -18.53
C SER A 149 -3.80 -15.77 -17.22
N SER A 150 -4.25 -14.95 -16.28
CA SER A 150 -5.19 -15.45 -15.28
C SER A 150 -6.18 -14.37 -14.85
N ARG A 151 -7.47 -14.68 -14.92
CA ARG A 151 -8.51 -13.92 -14.21
C ARG A 151 -8.23 -14.04 -12.71
N GLY A 152 -7.46 -13.10 -12.14
CA GLY A 152 -7.11 -13.13 -10.73
C GLY A 152 -5.90 -12.28 -10.36
N PRO A 153 -5.53 -12.24 -9.07
CA PRO A 153 -4.31 -11.58 -8.64
C PRO A 153 -3.08 -12.29 -9.22
N LYS A 154 -2.11 -11.52 -9.73
CA LYS A 154 -0.86 -12.05 -10.27
C LYS A 154 -0.13 -12.96 -9.26
N PRO A 155 0.38 -14.12 -9.70
CA PRO A 155 1.20 -14.99 -8.87
C PRO A 155 2.50 -14.29 -8.46
N ARG A 156 3.11 -14.76 -7.36
CA ARG A 156 4.33 -14.16 -6.81
C ARG A 156 5.31 -15.20 -6.34
N LYS A 157 6.58 -14.83 -6.40
CA LYS A 157 7.69 -15.64 -5.92
C LYS A 157 8.12 -15.15 -4.53
N VAL A 158 8.36 -16.10 -3.63
CA VAL A 158 8.96 -15.88 -2.32
C VAL A 158 10.38 -16.44 -2.38
N ARG A 159 11.35 -15.55 -2.58
CA ARG A 159 12.78 -15.85 -2.58
C ARG A 159 13.31 -16.13 -1.18
N LYS A 160 14.31 -16.99 -1.10
CA LYS A 160 14.94 -17.43 0.14
C LYS A 160 15.74 -16.30 0.79
N LEU A 161 15.47 -16.00 2.05
CA LEU A 161 16.27 -15.07 2.83
C LEU A 161 17.49 -15.82 3.38
N VAL A 162 18.69 -15.52 2.88
CA VAL A 162 19.91 -16.24 3.25
C VAL A 162 20.24 -16.12 4.74
N TRP A 163 19.96 -14.97 5.34
CA TRP A 163 20.15 -14.69 6.76
C TRP A 163 19.08 -15.32 7.66
N GLU A 164 17.98 -15.84 7.12
CA GLU A 164 16.87 -16.35 7.94
C GLU A 164 17.19 -17.74 8.52
N LYS A 165 17.02 -17.89 9.85
CA LYS A 165 17.08 -19.20 10.50
C LYS A 165 15.79 -19.98 10.30
N SER A 166 15.92 -21.31 10.25
CA SER A 166 14.80 -22.24 10.05
C SER A 166 13.67 -22.05 11.08
N LYS A 167 13.99 -21.66 12.31
CA LYS A 167 12.98 -21.40 13.35
C LYS A 167 12.04 -20.26 12.97
N LEU A 168 12.58 -19.13 12.51
CA LEU A 168 11.78 -17.99 12.04
C LEU A 168 11.01 -18.34 10.76
N LYS A 169 11.65 -19.05 9.82
CA LYS A 169 11.01 -19.53 8.59
C LYS A 169 9.78 -20.39 8.89
N ASN A 170 9.90 -21.34 9.82
CA ASN A 170 8.84 -22.25 10.20
C ASN A 170 7.70 -21.53 10.95
N LEU A 171 8.03 -20.61 11.86
CA LEU A 171 7.03 -19.76 12.53
C LEU A 171 6.18 -18.99 11.53
N LYS A 172 6.83 -18.34 10.54
CA LYS A 172 6.14 -17.63 9.47
C LYS A 172 5.24 -18.54 8.65
N ALA A 173 5.71 -19.74 8.31
CA ALA A 173 4.94 -20.71 7.54
C ALA A 173 3.67 -21.14 8.27
N LYS A 174 3.77 -21.48 9.57
CA LYS A 174 2.61 -21.84 10.41
C LYS A 174 1.59 -20.71 10.52
N LEU A 175 2.03 -19.47 10.63
CA LEU A 175 1.13 -18.31 10.69
C LEU A 175 0.46 -18.02 9.34
N ASP A 176 1.20 -18.19 8.25
CA ASP A 176 0.66 -18.05 6.90
C ASP A 176 -0.39 -19.16 6.61
N GLU A 177 -0.16 -20.38 7.11
CA GLU A 177 -1.10 -21.51 7.04
C GLU A 177 -2.36 -21.26 7.86
N ALA A 178 -2.22 -20.93 9.15
CA ALA A 178 -3.36 -20.59 10.02
C ALA A 178 -4.19 -19.41 9.47
N TYR A 179 -3.55 -18.46 8.78
CA TYR A 179 -4.27 -17.40 8.06
C TYR A 179 -5.14 -17.97 6.93
N LEU A 180 -4.57 -18.83 6.08
CA LEU A 180 -5.26 -19.40 4.91
C LEU A 180 -6.39 -20.36 5.30
N GLU A 181 -6.24 -21.10 6.40
CA GLU A 181 -7.27 -21.95 6.98
C GLU A 181 -8.47 -21.12 7.45
N GLY A 182 -8.22 -19.95 8.06
CA GLY A 182 -9.27 -19.04 8.52
C GLY A 182 -9.98 -18.25 7.41
N LEU A 183 -9.57 -18.37 6.15
CA LEU A 183 -10.23 -17.71 5.01
C LEU A 183 -11.36 -18.55 4.43
N SER A 184 -12.43 -17.88 3.98
CA SER A 184 -13.43 -18.52 3.15
C SER A 184 -12.88 -18.90 1.78
N GLU A 185 -13.51 -19.85 1.10
CA GLU A 185 -13.07 -20.30 -0.23
C GLU A 185 -12.99 -19.15 -1.24
N LYS A 186 -13.97 -18.23 -1.21
CA LYS A 186 -13.98 -17.02 -2.05
C LYS A 186 -12.75 -16.14 -1.78
N GLN A 187 -12.39 -15.92 -0.52
CA GLN A 187 -11.22 -15.13 -0.13
C GLN A 187 -9.92 -15.83 -0.53
N ARG A 188 -9.86 -17.16 -0.43
CA ARG A 188 -8.71 -17.96 -0.84
C ARG A 188 -8.48 -17.85 -2.35
N ARG A 189 -9.54 -17.98 -3.16
CA ARG A 189 -9.48 -17.80 -4.63
C ARG A 189 -9.08 -16.38 -5.04
N ALA A 190 -9.46 -15.37 -4.26
CA ALA A 190 -9.08 -13.97 -4.48
C ALA A 190 -7.68 -13.60 -3.95
N SER A 191 -6.97 -14.53 -3.32
CA SER A 191 -5.61 -14.32 -2.82
C SER A 191 -4.58 -14.67 -3.89
N ALA A 192 -3.48 -13.90 -3.95
CA ALA A 192 -2.39 -14.19 -4.87
C ALA A 192 -1.74 -15.53 -4.52
N ARG A 193 -1.50 -16.38 -5.52
CA ARG A 193 -0.72 -17.61 -5.37
C ARG A 193 0.74 -17.25 -5.07
N LEU A 194 1.30 -17.92 -4.06
CA LEU A 194 2.70 -17.73 -3.65
C LEU A 194 3.49 -19.00 -3.94
N THR A 195 4.53 -18.88 -4.76
CA THR A 195 5.48 -19.96 -5.05
C THR A 195 6.78 -19.67 -4.32
N ARG A 196 7.26 -20.62 -3.51
CA ARG A 196 8.57 -20.48 -2.86
C ARG A 196 9.66 -20.92 -3.82
N THR A 197 10.70 -20.11 -3.94
CA THR A 197 11.84 -20.36 -4.83
C THR A 197 13.12 -20.51 -3.99
N GLU A 198 14.06 -21.32 -4.46
CA GLU A 198 15.39 -21.42 -3.82
C GLU A 198 16.31 -20.24 -4.16
N GLU A 199 15.93 -19.41 -5.14
CA GLU A 199 16.64 -18.18 -5.47
C GLU A 199 16.86 -17.30 -4.22
N PRO A 200 18.08 -16.79 -3.99
CA PRO A 200 18.37 -15.93 -2.86
C PRO A 200 17.72 -14.56 -3.06
N SER A 201 17.19 -14.01 -1.97
CA SER A 201 16.66 -12.65 -1.93
C SER A 201 17.76 -11.63 -1.67
N VAL A 202 17.69 -10.49 -2.34
CA VAL A 202 18.57 -9.33 -2.11
C VAL A 202 18.21 -8.51 -0.87
N ARG A 203 17.20 -8.93 -0.09
CA ARG A 203 16.79 -8.18 1.11
C ARG A 203 17.86 -8.28 2.21
N PRO A 204 18.33 -7.15 2.75
CA PRO A 204 19.39 -7.14 3.75
C PRO A 204 18.93 -7.83 5.05
N CYS A 205 19.90 -8.30 5.83
CA CYS A 205 19.65 -8.78 7.17
C CYS A 205 19.16 -7.63 8.06
N PRO A 206 18.10 -7.82 8.87
CA PRO A 206 17.68 -6.83 9.85
C PRO A 206 18.77 -6.56 10.89
N THR A 207 19.00 -5.29 11.22
CA THR A 207 19.92 -4.89 12.29
C THR A 207 19.38 -5.36 13.65
N ASN A 208 20.25 -5.88 14.52
CA ASN A 208 19.93 -6.30 15.89
C ASN A 208 18.79 -7.33 15.99
N GLY A 209 18.67 -8.24 15.01
CA GLY A 209 17.73 -9.34 15.12
C GLY A 209 18.13 -10.37 16.17
N PRO A 210 17.17 -11.05 16.81
CA PRO A 210 17.48 -12.02 17.84
C PRO A 210 18.19 -13.24 17.26
N ARG A 211 19.15 -13.79 18.02
CA ARG A 211 20.05 -14.88 17.58
C ARG A 211 19.32 -16.13 17.11
N TRP A 212 18.10 -16.39 17.57
CA TRP A 212 17.31 -17.53 17.14
C TRP A 212 16.68 -17.33 15.75
N ALA A 213 16.54 -16.08 15.30
CA ALA A 213 15.84 -15.67 14.09
C ALA A 213 16.77 -15.40 12.90
N ILE A 214 17.94 -14.81 13.17
CA ILE A 214 18.93 -14.45 12.16
C ILE A 214 20.17 -15.34 12.26
N ARG A 215 20.78 -15.63 11.12
CA ARG A 215 22.14 -16.16 11.00
C ARG A 215 23.06 -14.96 11.12
N THR A 216 23.82 -14.92 12.20
CA THR A 216 25.02 -14.09 12.25
C THR A 216 26.03 -14.74 11.33
N GLU A 217 26.57 -13.98 10.39
CA GLU A 217 27.81 -14.36 9.70
C GLU A 217 28.95 -14.50 10.71
#